data_AF-A0A1F9FU65-F1
#
_entry.id   AF-A0A1F9FU65-F1
#
_cell.length_a   1.000
_cell.length_b   1.000
_cell.length_c   1.000
_cell.angle_alpha   90.00
_cell.angle_beta   90.00
_cell.angle_gamma   90.00
#
_symmetry.space_group_name_H-M   'P 1'
#
loop_
_entity.id
_entity.type
_entity.pdbx_description
1 polymer ?
#
loop_
_entity_poly.entity_id
_entity_poly.type
_entity_poly.pdbx_seq_one_letter_code
_entity_poly.pdbx_strand_id
1 'polypeptide(L)'
;MKDEFIDTKIHILRAGKELLLAAQGVLSFCQHYIETSSHEKRNPELAAFFSKALSVIQSLSRDLKSEKPMDAVRRSSPSRTPRKKKKRPA
;
A
#
# COMPACT_ATOMS: atom_id res chain seq x y z
N MET A 1 11.57 -15.67 -16.87
CA MET A 1 11.17 -14.50 -17.67
C MET A 1 9.73 -14.03 -17.46
N LYS A 2 8.67 -14.84 -17.67
CA LYS A 2 7.28 -14.37 -17.39
C LYS A 2 7.00 -14.18 -15.89
N ASP A 3 7.55 -15.05 -15.05
CA ASP A 3 7.29 -15.01 -13.60
C ASP A 3 7.99 -13.82 -12.91
N GLU A 4 9.21 -13.46 -13.32
CA GLU A 4 9.95 -12.30 -12.78
C GLU A 4 9.26 -10.96 -13.04
N PHE A 5 8.58 -10.83 -14.18
CA PHE A 5 7.81 -9.63 -14.51
C PHE A 5 6.56 -9.48 -13.64
N ILE A 6 5.90 -10.59 -13.30
CA ILE A 6 4.73 -10.61 -12.41
C ILE A 6 5.16 -10.20 -11.01
N ASP A 7 6.24 -10.77 -10.48
CA ASP A 7 6.78 -10.42 -9.17
C ASP A 7 7.19 -8.94 -9.09
N THR A 8 7.86 -8.43 -10.13
CA THR A 8 8.23 -7.02 -10.23
C THR A 8 6.99 -6.12 -10.20
N LYS A 9 5.95 -6.46 -10.95
CA LYS A 9 4.69 -5.71 -10.96
C LYS A 9 4.06 -5.68 -9.56
N ILE A 10 4.01 -6.82 -8.87
CA ILE A 10 3.46 -6.91 -7.50
C ILE A 10 4.25 -6.03 -6.53
N HIS A 11 5.58 -6.03 -6.62
CA HIS A 11 6.42 -5.17 -5.78
C HIS A 11 6.19 -3.68 -6.03
N ILE A 12 6.07 -3.27 -7.30
CA ILE A 12 5.78 -1.87 -7.67
C ILE A 12 4.41 -1.45 -7.13
N LEU A 13 3.38 -2.28 -7.29
CA LEU A 13 2.04 -1.97 -6.78
C LEU A 13 2.04 -1.87 -5.25
N ARG A 14 2.75 -2.76 -4.56
CA ARG A 14 2.87 -2.68 -3.10
C ARG A 14 3.58 -1.40 -2.67
N ALA A 15 4.69 -1.03 -3.31
CA ALA A 15 5.40 0.21 -3.02
C ALA A 15 4.52 1.45 -3.29
N GLY A 16 3.80 1.46 -4.42
CA GLY A 16 2.85 2.51 -4.75
C GLY A 16 1.75 2.67 -3.70
N LYS A 17 1.23 1.55 -3.17
CA LYS A 17 0.23 1.58 -2.08
C LYS A 17 0.77 2.22 -0.80
N GLU A 18 1.97 1.86 -0.38
CA GLU A 18 2.60 2.42 0.82
C GLU A 18 2.86 3.93 0.64
N LEU A 19 3.30 4.35 -0.55
CA LEU A 19 3.49 5.77 -0.87
C LEU A 19 2.18 6.56 -0.81
N LEU A 20 1.09 6.01 -1.36
CA LEU A 20 -0.23 6.65 -1.31
C LEU A 20 -0.74 6.77 0.13
N LEU A 21 -0.52 5.76 0.97
CA LEU A 21 -0.89 5.81 2.39
C LEU A 21 -0.09 6.89 3.15
N ALA A 22 1.22 6.96 2.92
CA ALA A 22 2.07 7.99 3.53
C ALA A 22 1.62 9.40 3.11
N ALA A 23 1.36 9.59 1.82
CA ALA A 23 0.88 10.86 1.28
C ALA A 23 -0.50 11.23 1.85
N GLN A 24 -1.42 10.27 2.00
CA GLN A 24 -2.71 10.51 2.65
C GLN A 24 -2.54 11.01 4.08
N GLY A 25 -1.64 10.40 4.86
CA GLY A 25 -1.35 10.79 6.24
C GLY A 25 -0.85 12.23 6.32
N VAL A 26 0.14 12.58 5.49
CA VAL A 26 0.71 13.95 5.45
C VAL A 26 -0.33 14.98 5.06
N LEU A 27 -1.11 14.73 3.99
CA LEU A 27 -2.11 15.70 3.54
C LEU A 27 -3.26 15.87 4.55
N SER A 28 -3.67 14.79 5.21
CA SER A 28 -4.68 14.86 6.28
C SER A 28 -4.19 15.70 7.45
N PHE A 29 -2.91 15.53 7.83
CA PHE A 29 -2.28 16.34 8.87
C PHE A 29 -2.23 17.82 8.47
N CYS A 30 -1.78 18.13 7.24
CA CYS A 30 -1.72 19.50 6.75
C CYS A 30 -3.10 20.16 6.70
N GLN A 31 -4.13 19.45 6.22
CA GLN A 31 -5.50 19.95 6.23
C GLN A 31 -5.95 20.28 7.66
N HIS A 32 -5.75 19.35 8.59
CA HIS A 32 -6.12 19.54 10.00
C HIS A 32 -5.36 20.72 10.63
N TYR A 33 -4.08 20.88 10.31
CA TYR A 33 -3.26 22.00 10.79
C TYR A 33 -3.83 23.34 10.34
N ILE A 34 -4.25 23.45 9.07
CA ILE A 34 -4.86 24.67 8.52
C ILE A 34 -6.22 24.95 9.16
N GLU A 35 -7.03 23.92 9.36
CA GLU A 35 -8.36 24.03 9.97
C GLU A 35 -8.30 24.38 11.46
N THR A 36 -7.20 24.08 12.15
CA THR A 36 -7.03 24.35 13.58
C THR A 36 -6.24 25.62 13.86
N SER A 37 -5.33 26.03 12.98
CA SER A 37 -4.45 27.19 13.18
C SER A 37 -5.13 28.51 12.83
N SER A 38 -5.17 29.44 13.79
CA SER A 38 -5.86 30.74 13.67
C SER A 38 -5.35 31.63 12.52
N HIS A 39 -4.08 31.49 12.13
CA HIS A 39 -3.47 32.25 11.02
C HIS A 39 -3.80 31.66 9.65
N GLU A 40 -3.86 30.32 9.54
CA GLU A 40 -4.05 29.58 8.29
C GLU A 40 -5.53 29.51 7.87
N LYS A 41 -6.48 29.59 8.82
CA LYS A 41 -7.93 29.70 8.56
C LYS A 41 -8.33 30.82 7.59
N ARG A 42 -7.44 31.81 7.40
CA ARG A 42 -7.65 32.93 6.49
C ARG A 42 -7.36 32.59 5.03
N ASN A 43 -6.83 31.40 4.74
CA ASN A 43 -6.48 30.97 3.40
C ASN A 43 -7.38 29.81 2.93
N PRO A 44 -8.59 30.10 2.41
CA PRO A 44 -9.51 29.07 1.92
C PRO A 44 -8.95 28.28 0.74
N GLU A 45 -7.99 28.84 -0.01
CA GLU A 45 -7.36 28.17 -1.14
C GLU A 45 -6.54 26.95 -0.70
N LEU A 46 -5.85 27.06 0.45
CA LEU A 46 -5.11 25.95 1.02
C LEU A 46 -6.04 24.81 1.46
N ALA A 47 -7.14 25.14 2.14
CA ALA A 47 -8.14 24.13 2.53
C ALA A 47 -8.72 23.39 1.30
N ALA A 48 -9.06 24.14 0.24
CA ALA A 48 -9.54 23.56 -1.01
C ALA A 48 -8.47 22.69 -1.70
N PHE A 49 -7.20 23.12 -1.69
CA PHE A 49 -6.08 22.35 -2.21
C PHE A 49 -5.93 21.00 -1.49
N PHE A 50 -5.87 20.99 -0.16
CA PHE A 50 -5.70 19.74 0.59
C PHE A 50 -6.91 18.80 0.44
N SER A 51 -8.12 19.35 0.42
CA SER A 51 -9.33 18.57 0.14
C SER A 51 -9.26 17.91 -1.24
N LYS A 52 -8.85 18.66 -2.28
CA LYS A 52 -8.70 18.12 -3.62
C LYS A 52 -7.59 17.08 -3.70
N ALA A 53 -6.45 17.33 -3.07
CA ALA A 53 -5.31 16.41 -3.06
C ALA A 53 -5.67 15.07 -2.38
N LEU A 54 -6.42 15.10 -1.27
CA LEU A 54 -6.93 13.89 -0.62
C LEU A 54 -7.91 13.11 -1.52
N SER A 55 -8.78 13.81 -2.24
CA SER A 55 -9.68 13.17 -3.22
C SER A 55 -8.93 12.45 -4.35
N VAL A 56 -7.82 13.04 -4.84
CA VAL A 56 -6.94 12.41 -5.83
C VAL A 56 -6.31 11.14 -5.25
N ILE A 57 -5.76 11.18 -4.04
CA ILE A 57 -5.16 10.00 -3.40
C ILE A 57 -6.18 8.89 -3.18
N GLN A 58 -7.40 9.23 -2.75
CA GLN A 58 -8.48 8.25 -2.57
C GLN A 58 -8.88 7.58 -3.89
N SER A 59 -8.90 8.35 -4.99
CA SER A 59 -9.20 7.83 -6.32
C SER A 59 -8.10 6.86 -6.78
N LEU A 60 -6.82 7.29 -6.70
CA LEU A 60 -5.68 6.45 -7.02
C LEU A 60 -5.63 5.17 -6.16
N SER A 61 -5.91 5.28 -4.87
CA SER A 61 -5.94 4.14 -3.95
C SER A 61 -7.07 3.17 -4.25
N ARG A 62 -8.21 3.64 -4.75
CA ARG A 62 -9.34 2.79 -5.18
C ARG A 62 -8.96 2.01 -6.43
N ASP A 63 -8.37 2.68 -7.41
CA ASP A 63 -7.95 2.06 -8.67
C ASP A 63 -6.89 1.00 -8.42
N LEU A 64 -5.92 1.30 -7.55
CA LEU A 64 -4.88 0.34 -7.15
C LEU A 64 -5.42 -0.89 -6.40
N LYS A 65 -6.55 -0.77 -5.68
CA LYS A 65 -7.23 -1.90 -5.03
C LYS A 65 -8.07 -2.73 -6.01
N SER A 66 -8.51 -2.11 -7.10
CA SER A 66 -9.32 -2.76 -8.13
C SER A 66 -8.48 -3.62 -9.08
N GLU A 67 -7.17 -3.35 -9.18
CA GLU A 67 -6.21 -4.30 -9.74
C GLU A 67 -6.20 -5.55 -8.85
N LYS A 68 -6.97 -6.57 -9.27
CA LYS A 68 -7.03 -7.87 -8.62
C LYS A 68 -5.62 -8.30 -8.23
N PRO A 69 -5.40 -8.75 -6.98
CA PRO A 69 -4.15 -9.41 -6.68
C PRO A 69 -4.02 -10.61 -7.62
N MET A 70 -2.92 -10.70 -8.35
CA MET A 70 -2.55 -11.93 -9.06
C MET A 70 -2.15 -13.06 -8.10
N ASP A 71 -2.52 -12.96 -6.82
CA ASP A 71 -2.32 -13.93 -5.74
C ASP A 71 -3.04 -15.29 -5.97
N ALA A 72 -3.72 -15.47 -7.10
CA ALA A 72 -4.19 -16.78 -7.54
C ALA A 72 -3.08 -17.65 -8.18
N VAL A 73 -1.86 -17.15 -8.38
CA VAL A 73 -0.75 -17.96 -8.90
C VAL A 73 0.04 -18.56 -7.73
N ARG A 74 -0.46 -19.71 -7.29
CA ARG A 74 0.28 -20.79 -6.59
C ARG A 74 0.98 -20.43 -5.27
N ARG A 75 0.21 -20.59 -4.18
CA ARG A 75 0.72 -21.37 -3.04
C ARG A 75 0.99 -22.81 -3.49
N SER A 76 2.10 -23.08 -4.16
CA SER A 76 2.68 -24.43 -4.15
C SER A 76 3.65 -24.49 -2.98
N SER A 77 3.11 -24.81 -1.81
CA SER A 77 3.85 -25.26 -0.64
C SER A 77 4.94 -26.25 -1.06
N PRO A 78 6.21 -26.10 -0.66
CA PRO A 78 7.08 -27.25 -0.65
C PRO A 78 6.59 -28.15 0.48
N SER A 79 6.00 -29.30 0.13
CA SER A 79 5.75 -30.37 1.09
C SER A 79 7.10 -30.80 1.67
N ARG A 80 7.44 -30.25 2.85
CA ARG A 80 8.51 -30.79 3.67
C ARG A 80 8.01 -32.14 4.19
N THR A 81 8.29 -33.20 3.44
CA THR A 81 8.25 -34.57 3.96
C THR A 81 9.12 -34.62 5.23
N PRO A 82 8.61 -35.10 6.37
CA PRO A 82 9.41 -35.23 7.57
C PRO A 82 10.44 -36.36 7.36
N ARG A 83 11.72 -36.00 7.28
CA ARG A 83 12.84 -36.93 7.27
C ARG A 83 12.86 -37.67 8.63
N LYS A 84 12.35 -38.92 8.66
CA LYS A 84 12.49 -39.85 9.79
C LYS A 84 13.97 -39.95 10.18
N LYS A 85 14.36 -39.29 11.28
CA LYS A 85 15.63 -39.62 11.95
C LYS A 85 15.44 -40.97 12.65
N LYS A 86 16.05 -41.98 12.05
CA LYS A 86 16.21 -43.35 12.53
C LYS A 86 16.81 -43.28 13.95
N LYS A 87 16.10 -43.80 14.96
CA LYS A 87 16.65 -44.08 16.29
C LYS A 87 17.85 -45.02 16.10
N ARG A 88 19.04 -44.62 16.56
CA ARG A 88 20.13 -45.57 16.83
C ARG A 88 19.92 -46.10 18.25
N PRO A 89 19.89 -47.42 18.48
CA PRO A 89 19.92 -47.99 19.82
C PRO A 89 21.36 -48.07 20.36
N ALA A 90 21.43 -47.97 21.69
CA ALA A 90 22.53 -48.25 22.63
C ALA A 90 23.84 -47.48 22.43
#